data_AF-A0A1H2BEU8-F1
#
_entry.id   AF-A0A1H2BEU8-F1
#
_cell.length_a   1.000
_cell.length_b   1.000
_cell.length_c   1.000
_cell.angle_alpha   90.00
_cell.angle_beta   90.00
_cell.angle_gamma   90.00
#
_symmetry.space_group_name_H-M   'P 1'
#
loop_
_entity.id
_entity.type
_entity.pdbx_description
1 polymer ?
#
loop_
_entity_poly.entity_id
_entity_poly.type
_entity_poly.pdbx_seq_one_letter_code
_entity_poly.pdbx_strand_id
1 'polypeptide(L)'
;MNDDDELRGRLRRVDPAATLAPAAPEQVRQLTEEVMSRTTTRRWALPVAAALVLLAGGTAWAMTRQSEAPTVPLAQPASQAASQAASQATSKTVKLTASGIAAKCIAPTSARLAEAPDFAFEGTVDKIDDNVVTLDVTKVFKGDPADTVQVEQQSDEISVQMMGSGKFEIGKNYLVASEEGRVWLCGYSGEADAFGLRDLYDAAF
;
A
#
# COMPACT_ATOMS: atom_id res chain seq x y z
N MET A 1 -54.21 6.56 -1.38
CA MET A 1 -52.94 7.23 -1.76
C MET A 1 -51.86 6.19 -1.61
N ASN A 2 -51.06 5.94 -2.64
CA ASN A 2 -50.09 4.85 -2.67
C ASN A 2 -48.77 5.33 -2.03
N ASP A 3 -48.07 4.47 -1.29
CA ASP A 3 -46.82 4.85 -0.58
C ASP A 3 -45.76 5.44 -1.51
N ASP A 4 -45.75 4.99 -2.77
CA ASP A 4 -44.89 5.52 -3.83
C ASP A 4 -45.12 7.00 -4.14
N ASP A 5 -46.37 7.47 -4.06
CA ASP A 5 -46.70 8.88 -4.32
C ASP A 5 -46.24 9.77 -3.17
N GLU A 6 -46.32 9.26 -1.94
CA GLU A 6 -45.78 9.96 -0.76
C GLU A 6 -44.25 10.04 -0.83
N LEU A 7 -43.58 8.94 -1.19
CA LEU A 7 -42.13 8.91 -1.36
C LEU A 7 -41.67 9.85 -2.48
N ARG A 8 -42.35 9.84 -3.64
CA ARG A 8 -42.06 10.78 -4.74
C ARG A 8 -42.29 12.23 -4.32
N GLY A 9 -43.32 12.50 -3.51
CA GLY A 9 -43.57 13.81 -2.94
C GLY A 9 -42.46 14.29 -2.00
N ARG A 10 -41.92 13.39 -1.17
CA ARG A 10 -40.77 13.69 -0.30
C ARG A 10 -39.50 13.96 -1.10
N LEU A 11 -39.20 13.13 -2.11
CA LEU A 11 -38.02 13.29 -2.95
C LEU A 11 -38.03 14.62 -3.72
N ARG A 12 -39.16 14.99 -4.34
CA ARG A 12 -39.28 16.28 -5.05
C ARG A 12 -39.13 17.50 -4.14
N ARG A 13 -39.52 17.37 -2.87
CA ARG A 13 -39.43 18.47 -1.90
C ARG A 13 -37.99 18.76 -1.48
N VAL A 14 -37.13 17.74 -1.48
CA VAL A 14 -35.72 17.87 -1.08
C VAL A 14 -34.81 18.11 -2.30
N ASP A 15 -35.35 18.03 -3.52
CA ASP A 15 -34.59 18.30 -4.74
C ASP A 15 -34.23 19.79 -4.86
N PRO A 16 -32.95 20.18 -4.70
CA PRO A 16 -32.53 21.56 -4.80
C PRO A 16 -32.67 22.12 -6.23
N ALA A 17 -32.79 21.25 -7.25
CA ALA A 17 -33.02 21.64 -8.63
C ALA A 17 -34.50 21.91 -8.94
N ALA A 18 -35.42 21.65 -8.01
CA ALA A 18 -36.86 21.83 -8.23
C ALA A 18 -37.26 23.30 -8.51
N THR A 19 -36.43 24.26 -8.10
CA THR A 19 -36.65 25.70 -8.35
C THR A 19 -35.94 26.22 -9.59
N LEU A 20 -35.15 25.38 -10.27
CA LEU A 20 -34.39 25.78 -11.45
C LEU A 20 -35.26 25.68 -12.71
N ALA A 21 -35.06 26.63 -13.62
CA ALA A 21 -35.64 26.51 -14.96
C ALA A 21 -35.05 25.29 -15.68
N PRO A 22 -35.86 24.52 -16.43
CA PRO A 22 -35.34 23.44 -17.27
C PRO A 22 -34.25 23.96 -18.21
N ALA A 23 -33.16 23.20 -18.34
CA ALA A 23 -32.11 23.54 -19.28
C ALA A 23 -32.64 23.55 -20.73
N ALA A 24 -32.18 24.50 -21.54
CA ALA A 24 -32.55 24.54 -22.95
C ALA A 24 -32.02 23.28 -23.66
N PRO A 25 -32.80 22.67 -24.59
CA PRO A 25 -32.41 21.42 -25.24
C PRO A 25 -31.06 21.51 -25.96
N GLU A 26 -30.73 22.67 -26.54
CA GLU A 26 -29.43 22.92 -27.18
C GLU A 26 -28.27 22.92 -26.17
N GLN A 27 -28.49 23.45 -24.96
CA GLN A 27 -27.49 23.45 -23.90
C GLN A 27 -27.21 22.04 -23.40
N VAL A 28 -28.25 21.21 -23.27
CA VAL A 28 -28.11 19.79 -22.89
C VAL A 28 -27.29 19.04 -23.95
N ARG A 29 -27.57 19.27 -25.23
CA ARG A 29 -26.80 18.66 -26.34
C ARG A 29 -25.34 19.06 -26.30
N GLN A 30 -25.04 20.35 -26.14
CA GLN A 30 -23.67 20.86 -26.05
C GLN A 30 -22.91 20.26 -24.86
N LEU A 31 -23.53 20.21 -23.68
CA LEU A 31 -22.90 19.60 -22.49
C LEU A 31 -22.63 18.10 -22.68
N THR A 32 -23.56 17.39 -23.31
CA THR A 32 -23.41 15.96 -23.59
C THR A 32 -22.28 15.72 -24.58
N GLU A 33 -22.23 16.51 -25.66
CA GLU A 33 -21.16 16.45 -26.65
C GLU A 33 -19.81 16.83 -26.04
N GLU A 34 -19.75 17.84 -25.18
CA GLU A 34 -18.55 18.23 -24.47
C GLU A 34 -18.02 17.08 -23.60
N VAL A 35 -18.88 16.42 -22.81
CA VAL A 35 -18.47 15.28 -21.99
C VAL A 35 -17.96 14.12 -22.84
N MET A 36 -18.62 13.82 -23.97
CA MET A 36 -18.23 12.72 -24.87
C MET A 36 -16.96 12.99 -25.66
N SER A 37 -16.70 14.26 -26.00
CA SER A 37 -15.52 14.68 -26.75
C SER A 37 -14.33 15.07 -25.86
N ARG A 38 -14.53 15.16 -24.54
CA ARG A 38 -13.49 15.45 -23.55
C ARG A 38 -12.55 14.25 -23.43
N THR A 39 -11.65 14.16 -24.40
CA THR A 39 -10.51 13.25 -24.38
C THR A 39 -9.53 13.82 -23.36
N THR A 40 -9.38 13.16 -22.21
CA THR A 40 -8.37 13.52 -21.21
C THR A 40 -6.98 13.20 -21.78
N THR A 41 -6.47 14.02 -22.71
CA THR A 41 -5.04 14.09 -22.96
C THR A 41 -4.42 14.75 -21.74
N ARG A 42 -4.16 13.94 -20.71
CA ARG A 42 -3.30 14.29 -19.59
C ARG A 42 -1.90 14.52 -20.19
N ARG A 43 -1.65 15.75 -20.65
CA ARG A 43 -0.33 16.19 -21.11
C ARG A 43 0.60 16.20 -19.90
N TRP A 44 1.16 15.04 -19.56
CA TRP A 44 2.40 14.96 -18.81
C TRP A 44 3.50 15.54 -19.71
N ALA A 45 3.63 16.86 -19.70
CA ALA A 45 4.83 17.51 -20.19
C ALA A 45 5.90 17.32 -19.11
N LEU A 46 6.73 16.29 -19.26
CA LEU A 46 7.98 16.14 -18.52
C LEU A 46 9.01 17.12 -19.10
N PRO A 47 9.55 18.08 -18.32
CA PRO A 47 10.81 18.70 -18.70
C PRO A 47 11.95 17.72 -18.40
N VAL A 48 12.45 17.05 -19.43
CA VAL A 48 13.77 16.38 -19.40
C VAL A 48 14.83 17.47 -19.35
N ALA A 49 15.32 17.78 -18.14
CA ALA A 49 16.51 18.60 -17.94
C ALA A 49 17.68 17.68 -17.62
N ALA A 50 18.58 17.55 -18.61
CA ALA A 50 19.85 16.86 -18.48
C ALA A 50 20.77 17.57 -17.47
N ALA A 51 21.36 16.79 -16.57
CA ALA A 51 22.56 17.18 -15.83
C ALA A 51 23.53 15.99 -15.80
N LEU A 52 24.38 15.93 -16.83
CA LEU A 52 25.66 15.21 -16.80
C LEU A 52 26.65 15.98 -15.90
N VAL A 53 27.75 15.30 -15.53
CA VAL A 53 28.93 15.74 -14.73
C VAL A 53 28.79 15.34 -13.24
N LEU A 54 29.50 14.34 -12.70
CA LEU A 54 30.96 14.27 -12.50
C LEU A 54 31.49 12.82 -12.45
N LEU A 55 32.46 12.51 -13.33
CA LEU A 55 33.49 11.50 -13.12
C LEU A 55 34.60 12.12 -12.25
N ALA A 56 35.01 11.43 -11.18
CA ALA A 56 36.41 11.25 -10.73
C ALA A 56 36.51 11.04 -9.21
N GLY A 57 37.10 9.91 -8.80
CA GLY A 57 37.75 9.76 -7.50
C GLY A 57 37.37 8.49 -6.75
N GLY A 58 38.23 7.46 -6.81
CA GLY A 58 38.18 6.39 -5.81
C GLY A 58 38.66 4.98 -6.18
N THR A 59 39.25 4.71 -7.34
CA THR A 59 39.89 3.42 -7.62
C THR A 59 41.33 3.40 -7.10
N ALA A 60 41.53 3.13 -5.82
CA ALA A 60 42.83 2.74 -5.28
C ALA A 60 42.71 2.16 -3.86
N TRP A 61 42.24 0.93 -3.72
CA TRP A 61 42.76 0.02 -2.69
C TRP A 61 42.82 -1.41 -3.23
N ALA A 62 44.03 -1.77 -3.65
CA ALA A 62 44.67 -3.09 -3.62
C ALA A 62 43.78 -4.29 -4.03
N MET A 63 43.84 -4.76 -5.28
CA MET A 63 44.90 -5.67 -5.75
C MET A 63 45.58 -6.46 -4.63
N THR A 64 45.10 -7.68 -4.39
CA THR A 64 45.84 -8.94 -4.54
C THR A 64 45.04 -10.03 -3.83
N ARG A 65 44.59 -11.05 -4.56
CA ARG A 65 44.50 -12.48 -4.19
C ARG A 65 43.75 -13.22 -5.30
N GLN A 66 44.42 -13.35 -6.45
CA GLN A 66 44.19 -14.48 -7.33
C GLN A 66 45.10 -15.60 -6.81
N SER A 67 44.53 -16.75 -6.47
CA SER A 67 45.30 -17.99 -6.36
C SER A 67 44.37 -19.14 -6.68
N GLU A 68 44.42 -19.51 -7.95
CA GLU A 68 44.08 -20.83 -8.46
C GLU A 68 44.89 -21.89 -7.71
N ALA A 69 44.22 -22.97 -7.31
CA ALA A 69 44.86 -24.18 -6.78
C ALA A 69 45.60 -24.93 -7.90
N PRO A 70 46.65 -25.70 -7.58
CA PRO A 70 46.39 -27.15 -7.50
C PRO A 70 47.21 -27.92 -6.45
N THR A 71 46.65 -29.09 -6.09
CA THR A 71 47.29 -30.33 -5.57
C THR A 71 47.80 -30.42 -4.10
N VAL A 72 47.07 -31.28 -3.35
CA VAL A 72 47.30 -32.08 -2.10
C VAL A 72 48.77 -32.50 -1.82
N PRO A 73 49.21 -32.92 -0.58
CA PRO A 73 48.42 -33.24 0.63
C PRO A 73 49.04 -32.93 2.03
N LEU A 74 48.29 -33.31 3.09
CA LEU A 74 48.61 -33.45 4.53
C LEU A 74 48.42 -32.25 5.49
N ALA A 75 47.84 -32.62 6.65
CA ALA A 75 47.76 -31.94 7.95
C ALA A 75 46.60 -30.95 8.21
N GLN A 76 45.54 -31.47 8.86
CA GLN A 76 44.71 -30.71 9.79
C GLN A 76 45.57 -30.28 11.01
N PRO A 77 45.34 -29.10 11.62
CA PRO A 77 44.23 -28.97 12.57
C PRO A 77 43.40 -27.69 12.41
N ALA A 78 42.22 -27.76 13.02
CA ALA A 78 41.20 -26.73 13.16
C ALA A 78 41.71 -25.30 13.41
N SER A 79 41.14 -24.32 12.69
CA SER A 79 40.76 -22.98 13.19
C SER A 79 40.32 -22.03 12.05
N GLN A 80 39.30 -22.41 11.26
CA GLN A 80 38.62 -21.49 10.33
C GLN A 80 37.09 -21.54 10.48
N ALA A 81 36.63 -21.60 11.73
CA ALA A 81 35.21 -21.50 12.08
C ALA A 81 34.82 -20.12 12.64
N ALA A 82 35.67 -19.10 12.50
CA ALA A 82 35.43 -17.77 13.06
C ALA A 82 35.58 -16.70 11.98
N SER A 83 34.56 -16.55 11.13
CA SER A 83 34.27 -15.31 10.38
C SER A 83 32.90 -15.31 9.68
N GLN A 84 32.13 -16.41 9.68
CA GLN A 84 30.68 -16.38 9.41
C GLN A 84 29.90 -16.18 10.71
N ALA A 85 30.21 -15.11 11.41
CA ALA A 85 29.42 -14.57 12.51
C ALA A 85 29.18 -13.08 12.23
N ALA A 86 28.77 -12.76 11.01
CA ALA A 86 28.17 -11.49 10.67
C ALA A 86 26.67 -11.70 10.71
N SER A 87 26.09 -11.33 11.85
CA SER A 87 24.70 -10.92 12.01
C SER A 87 23.66 -11.85 11.40
N GLN A 88 23.44 -12.99 12.05
CA GLN A 88 22.09 -13.57 12.10
C GLN A 88 21.27 -12.63 13.02
N ALA A 89 20.96 -11.43 12.53
CA ALA A 89 19.87 -10.66 13.09
C ALA A 89 18.64 -11.55 12.89
N THR A 90 18.07 -12.02 13.99
CA THR A 90 16.87 -12.85 13.96
C THR A 90 15.71 -11.96 13.52
N SER A 91 15.63 -11.65 12.23
CA SER A 91 14.57 -10.83 11.66
C SER A 91 13.23 -11.50 11.95
N LYS A 92 12.39 -10.87 12.74
CA LYS A 92 11.07 -11.41 13.10
C LYS A 92 10.12 -11.15 11.96
N THR A 93 9.74 -12.23 11.27
CA THR A 93 8.78 -12.20 10.16
C THR A 93 7.38 -12.56 10.66
N VAL A 94 6.39 -11.71 10.38
CA VAL A 94 4.97 -11.98 10.62
C VAL A 94 4.27 -12.29 9.30
N LYS A 95 3.39 -13.29 9.28
CA LYS A 95 2.59 -13.64 8.10
C LYS A 95 1.15 -13.22 8.32
N LEU A 96 0.60 -12.49 7.37
CA LEU A 96 -0.77 -12.01 7.35
C LEU A 96 -1.47 -12.43 6.06
N THR A 97 -2.78 -12.50 6.09
CA THR A 97 -3.62 -12.77 4.92
C THR A 97 -4.56 -11.61 4.67
N ALA A 98 -4.61 -11.13 3.44
CA ALA A 98 -5.62 -10.19 2.97
C ALA A 98 -6.70 -10.96 2.22
N SER A 99 -7.81 -11.25 2.90
CA SER A 99 -8.98 -11.91 2.30
C SER A 99 -10.07 -10.88 2.00
N GLY A 100 -10.54 -10.87 0.74
CA GLY A 100 -11.64 -10.00 0.33
C GLY A 100 -12.92 -10.29 1.13
N ILE A 101 -13.47 -9.30 1.82
CA ILE A 101 -14.76 -9.43 2.49
C ILE A 101 -15.85 -8.86 1.57
N ALA A 102 -16.74 -9.71 1.06
CA ALA A 102 -17.89 -9.32 0.25
C ALA A 102 -19.05 -8.73 1.10
N ALA A 103 -18.73 -7.96 2.15
CA ALA A 103 -19.71 -7.40 3.08
C ALA A 103 -19.78 -5.87 2.96
N LYS A 104 -20.88 -5.29 3.45
CA LYS A 104 -21.03 -3.83 3.56
C LYS A 104 -20.07 -3.30 4.63
N CYS A 105 -19.17 -2.40 4.23
CA CYS A 105 -18.25 -1.73 5.15
C CYS A 105 -19.00 -0.71 6.02
N ILE A 106 -18.60 -0.64 7.30
CA ILE A 106 -18.92 0.49 8.19
C ILE A 106 -17.72 1.43 8.15
N ALA A 107 -17.97 2.75 8.25
CA ALA A 107 -16.91 3.74 8.26
C ALA A 107 -15.89 3.47 9.38
N PRO A 108 -14.58 3.62 9.11
CA PRO A 108 -13.55 3.38 10.11
C PRO A 108 -13.57 4.45 11.21
N THR A 109 -13.28 4.04 12.45
CA THR A 109 -13.16 4.95 13.60
C THR A 109 -11.89 4.66 14.39
N SER A 110 -11.28 5.70 14.96
CA SER A 110 -10.03 5.56 15.72
C SER A 110 -10.22 4.71 16.98
N ALA A 111 -11.35 4.86 17.67
CA ALA A 111 -11.69 4.05 18.84
C ALA A 111 -11.67 2.54 18.52
N ARG A 112 -12.26 2.14 17.39
CA ARG A 112 -12.26 0.73 16.97
C ARG A 112 -10.87 0.27 16.54
N LEU A 113 -10.11 1.13 15.86
CA LEU A 113 -8.72 0.84 15.49
C LEU A 113 -7.81 0.66 16.71
N ALA A 114 -8.04 1.41 17.79
CA ALA A 114 -7.25 1.29 19.02
C ALA A 114 -7.56 0.00 19.79
N GLU A 115 -8.83 -0.41 19.85
CA GLU A 115 -9.28 -1.51 20.71
C GLU A 115 -9.12 -2.88 20.08
N ALA A 116 -9.61 -3.07 18.86
CA ALA A 116 -9.89 -4.38 18.31
C ALA A 116 -8.74 -5.11 17.60
N PRO A 117 -7.88 -4.49 16.77
CA PRO A 117 -6.79 -5.23 16.14
C PRO A 117 -5.77 -5.69 17.19
N ASP A 118 -5.17 -6.86 16.97
CA ASP A 118 -4.08 -7.40 17.78
C ASP A 118 -2.70 -6.92 17.31
N PHE A 119 -2.61 -6.47 16.06
CA PHE A 119 -1.39 -5.97 15.45
C PHE A 119 -1.67 -4.81 14.50
N ALA A 120 -0.91 -3.72 14.62
CA ALA A 120 -1.00 -2.55 13.77
C ALA A 120 0.38 -1.93 13.54
N PHE A 121 0.71 -1.64 12.29
CA PHE A 121 2.04 -1.18 11.91
C PHE A 121 2.01 -0.26 10.68
N GLU A 122 3.10 0.49 10.51
CA GLU A 122 3.50 1.16 9.29
C GLU A 122 4.68 0.41 8.68
N GLY A 123 4.67 0.20 7.37
CA GLY A 123 5.77 -0.44 6.67
C GLY A 123 5.89 -0.01 5.21
N THR A 124 7.07 -0.20 4.64
CA THR A 124 7.37 0.08 3.23
C THR A 124 7.37 -1.22 2.45
N VAL A 125 6.76 -1.27 1.28
CA VAL A 125 6.84 -2.48 0.42
C VAL A 125 8.26 -2.63 -0.12
N ASP A 126 8.93 -3.71 0.25
CA ASP A 126 10.24 -4.08 -0.28
C ASP A 126 10.10 -4.94 -1.54
N LYS A 127 9.20 -5.93 -1.49
CA LYS A 127 9.07 -6.94 -2.54
C LYS A 127 7.64 -7.38 -2.78
N ILE A 128 7.32 -7.68 -4.04
CA ILE A 128 6.06 -8.30 -4.45
C ILE A 128 6.41 -9.50 -5.32
N ASP A 129 6.12 -10.72 -4.83
CA ASP A 129 6.30 -11.97 -5.56
C ASP A 129 4.95 -12.68 -5.68
N ASP A 130 4.48 -12.92 -6.89
CA ASP A 130 3.17 -13.53 -7.18
C ASP A 130 2.03 -12.82 -6.41
N ASN A 131 1.61 -13.41 -5.30
CA ASN A 131 0.54 -12.94 -4.42
C ASN A 131 1.02 -12.50 -3.03
N VAL A 132 2.33 -12.55 -2.76
CA VAL A 132 2.89 -12.23 -1.45
C VAL A 132 3.61 -10.89 -1.51
N VAL A 133 3.16 -9.96 -0.66
CA VAL A 133 3.80 -8.65 -0.49
C VAL A 133 4.64 -8.69 0.76
N THR A 134 5.91 -8.37 0.63
CA THR A 134 6.84 -8.23 1.76
C THR A 134 6.99 -6.76 2.07
N LEU A 135 6.67 -6.39 3.31
CA LEU A 135 6.82 -5.05 3.85
C LEU A 135 7.91 -5.04 4.92
N ASP A 136 8.81 -4.07 4.83
CA ASP A 136 9.72 -3.71 5.90
C ASP A 136 9.00 -2.81 6.88
N VAL A 137 8.92 -3.23 8.15
CA VAL A 137 8.18 -2.52 9.18
C VAL A 137 9.01 -1.34 9.67
N THR A 138 8.46 -0.14 9.52
CA THR A 138 9.11 1.11 9.98
C THR A 138 8.63 1.54 11.36
N LYS A 139 7.39 1.19 11.72
CA LYS A 139 6.81 1.51 13.04
C LYS A 139 5.74 0.50 13.41
N VAL A 140 5.81 -0.05 14.63
CA VAL A 140 4.71 -0.83 15.21
C VAL A 140 3.92 0.07 16.16
N PHE A 141 2.61 0.18 15.94
CA PHE A 141 1.70 0.92 16.81
C PHE A 141 1.10 0.02 17.89
N LYS A 142 0.79 -1.23 17.54
CA LYS A 142 0.20 -2.21 18.45
C LYS A 142 0.67 -3.63 18.14
N GLY A 143 0.80 -4.43 19.17
CA GLY A 143 1.22 -5.82 19.10
C GLY A 143 2.73 -5.99 19.25
N ASP A 144 3.20 -7.17 18.89
CA ASP A 144 4.60 -7.54 19.01
C ASP A 144 5.50 -6.80 18.00
N PRO A 145 6.74 -6.42 18.35
CA PRO A 145 7.71 -5.94 17.37
C PRO A 145 7.93 -6.98 16.25
N ALA A 146 8.02 -6.49 15.01
CA ALA A 146 8.34 -7.27 13.82
C ALA A 146 9.21 -6.41 12.91
N ASP A 147 10.15 -7.05 12.21
CA ASP A 147 11.03 -6.36 11.25
C ASP A 147 10.45 -6.43 9.84
N THR A 148 9.81 -7.55 9.52
CA THR A 148 9.27 -7.83 8.19
C THR A 148 7.88 -8.44 8.31
N VAL A 149 6.96 -8.03 7.44
CA VAL A 149 5.61 -8.58 7.34
C VAL A 149 5.39 -9.10 5.93
N GLN A 150 4.92 -10.34 5.81
CA GLN A 150 4.49 -10.93 4.55
C GLN A 150 2.96 -10.97 4.52
N VAL A 151 2.36 -10.28 3.56
CA VAL A 151 0.92 -10.26 3.33
C VAL A 151 0.61 -11.10 2.11
N GLU A 152 -0.06 -12.23 2.31
CA GLU A 152 -0.59 -13.06 1.23
C GLU A 152 -1.93 -12.49 0.75
N GLN A 153 -1.99 -12.07 -0.51
CA GLN A 153 -3.18 -11.59 -1.18
C GLN A 153 -3.91 -12.77 -1.82
N GLN A 154 -5.16 -13.02 -1.45
CA GLN A 154 -5.94 -14.04 -2.14
C GLN A 154 -6.36 -13.49 -3.52
N SER A 155 -5.92 -14.17 -4.58
CA SER A 155 -5.87 -13.73 -5.98
C SER A 155 -7.21 -13.71 -6.73
N ASP A 156 -8.22 -13.10 -6.13
CA ASP A 156 -9.39 -12.63 -6.87
C ASP A 156 -9.27 -11.10 -6.94
N GLU A 157 -9.55 -10.48 -8.11
CA GLU A 157 -9.42 -9.04 -8.38
C GLU A 157 -10.04 -8.10 -7.31
N ILE A 158 -10.88 -8.65 -6.43
CA ILE A 158 -11.45 -8.01 -5.26
C ILE A 158 -10.37 -7.58 -4.26
N SER A 159 -9.31 -8.36 -4.02
CA SER A 159 -8.26 -8.05 -3.03
C SER A 159 -7.45 -6.80 -3.37
N VAL A 160 -7.36 -6.45 -4.66
CA VAL A 160 -6.65 -5.27 -5.18
C VAL A 160 -7.40 -3.97 -4.89
N GLN A 161 -8.72 -4.02 -4.64
CA GLN A 161 -9.54 -2.85 -4.32
C GLN A 161 -9.62 -2.55 -2.82
N MET A 162 -9.04 -3.39 -1.96
CA MET A 162 -9.36 -3.41 -0.52
C MET A 162 -8.56 -2.43 0.35
N MET A 163 -7.48 -1.85 -0.17
CA MET A 163 -6.63 -0.89 0.53
C MET A 163 -6.96 0.59 0.24
N GLY A 164 -8.11 0.84 -0.40
CA GLY A 164 -8.64 2.18 -0.59
C GLY A 164 -8.11 2.94 -1.83
N SER A 165 -6.96 2.56 -2.41
CA SER A 165 -6.36 3.30 -3.53
C SER A 165 -5.83 2.45 -4.70
N GLY A 166 -5.48 1.18 -4.47
CA GLY A 166 -4.96 0.33 -5.54
C GLY A 166 -4.03 -0.77 -5.06
N LYS A 167 -3.33 -1.40 -6.02
CA LYS A 167 -2.35 -2.47 -5.80
C LYS A 167 -1.22 -1.97 -4.88
N PHE A 168 -0.59 -2.89 -4.16
CA PHE A 168 0.69 -2.59 -3.51
C PHE A 168 1.72 -2.15 -4.56
N GLU A 169 2.46 -1.10 -4.25
CA GLU A 169 3.56 -0.59 -5.05
C GLU A 169 4.87 -0.66 -4.26
N ILE A 170 5.94 -1.13 -4.90
CA ILE A 170 7.27 -1.21 -4.29
C ILE A 170 7.76 0.20 -3.92
N GLY A 171 8.30 0.34 -2.71
CA GLY A 171 8.83 1.59 -2.17
C GLY A 171 7.77 2.54 -1.60
N LYS A 172 6.49 2.15 -1.58
CA LYS A 172 5.42 2.92 -0.93
C LYS A 172 5.21 2.49 0.52
N ASN A 173 4.78 3.43 1.34
CA ASN A 173 4.46 3.22 2.74
C ASN A 173 2.99 2.89 2.91
N TYR A 174 2.70 1.91 3.75
CA TYR A 174 1.36 1.45 4.06
C TYR A 174 1.15 1.41 5.56
N LEU A 175 -0.05 1.80 5.98
CA LEU A 175 -0.58 1.59 7.32
C LEU A 175 -1.46 0.34 7.26
N VAL A 176 -1.19 -0.61 8.15
CA VAL A 176 -1.85 -1.91 8.16
C VAL A 176 -2.31 -2.25 9.56
N ALA A 177 -3.57 -2.65 9.70
CA ALA A 177 -4.13 -3.23 10.92
C ALA A 177 -4.54 -4.67 10.64
N SER A 178 -4.36 -5.55 11.61
CA SER A 178 -4.78 -6.93 11.51
C SER A 178 -5.34 -7.45 12.83
N GLU A 179 -6.13 -8.51 12.71
CA GLU A 179 -6.64 -9.29 13.84
C GLU A 179 -6.57 -10.77 13.45
N GLU A 180 -6.00 -11.60 14.31
CA GLU A 180 -5.87 -13.05 14.10
C GLU A 180 -5.16 -13.38 12.78
N GLY A 181 -4.15 -12.60 12.41
CA GLY A 181 -3.40 -12.76 11.17
C GLY A 181 -4.15 -12.36 9.90
N ARG A 182 -5.34 -11.75 10.00
CA ARG A 182 -6.10 -11.23 8.86
C ARG A 182 -5.99 -9.72 8.80
N VAL A 183 -5.59 -9.19 7.64
CA VAL A 183 -5.54 -7.75 7.40
C VAL A 183 -6.96 -7.19 7.40
N TRP A 184 -7.14 -6.11 8.16
CA TRP A 184 -8.37 -5.36 8.20
C TRP A 184 -8.50 -4.46 6.98
N LEU A 185 -9.63 -4.58 6.31
CA LEU A 185 -9.94 -3.85 5.10
C LEU A 185 -11.02 -2.79 5.41
N CYS A 186 -11.64 -2.17 4.40
CA CYS A 186 -12.62 -1.08 4.59
C CYS A 186 -12.01 0.24 5.11
N GLY A 187 -10.77 0.56 4.73
CA GLY A 187 -10.13 1.83 5.10
C GLY A 187 -9.44 1.84 6.46
N TYR A 188 -9.25 0.67 7.08
CA TYR A 188 -8.33 0.52 8.22
C TYR A 188 -6.88 0.21 7.78
N SER A 189 -6.68 -0.27 6.55
CA SER A 189 -5.36 -0.48 5.96
C SER A 189 -5.31 0.13 4.57
N GLY A 190 -4.16 0.69 4.20
CA GLY A 190 -3.96 1.37 2.92
C GLY A 190 -2.65 2.13 2.84
N GLU A 191 -2.44 2.85 1.73
CA GLU A 191 -1.27 3.74 1.59
C GLU A 191 -1.26 4.78 2.72
N ALA A 192 -0.09 5.04 3.29
CA ALA A 192 0.03 5.89 4.47
C ALA A 192 -0.36 7.37 4.21
N ASP A 193 -0.37 7.80 2.95
CA ASP A 193 -0.82 9.12 2.49
C ASP A 193 -2.27 9.12 1.98
N ALA A 194 -2.97 7.99 2.05
CA ALA A 194 -4.40 7.92 1.76
C ALA A 194 -5.18 8.87 2.67
N PHE A 195 -6.15 9.57 2.09
CA PHE A 195 -6.88 10.63 2.76
C PHE A 195 -7.52 10.16 4.08
N GLY A 196 -7.14 10.79 5.19
CA GLY A 196 -7.67 10.52 6.53
C GLY A 196 -7.15 9.25 7.21
N LEU A 197 -6.36 8.40 6.54
CA LEU A 197 -5.85 7.17 7.15
C LEU A 197 -4.75 7.45 8.18
N ARG A 198 -3.83 8.37 7.87
CA ARG A 198 -2.80 8.81 8.83
C ARG A 198 -3.44 9.42 10.08
N ASP A 199 -4.39 10.33 9.89
CA ASP A 199 -5.11 10.97 11.00
C ASP A 199 -5.86 9.95 11.87
N LEU A 200 -6.40 8.89 11.26
CA LEU A 200 -7.07 7.80 11.96
C LEU A 200 -6.10 7.04 12.89
N TYR A 201 -4.90 6.74 12.41
CA TYR A 201 -3.85 6.07 13.18
C TYR A 201 -3.29 6.96 14.28
N ASP A 202 -2.99 8.22 13.97
CA ASP A 202 -2.47 9.19 14.94
C ASP A 202 -3.50 9.51 16.04
N ALA A 203 -4.81 9.42 15.73
CA ALA A 203 -5.87 9.55 16.72
C ALA A 203 -6.09 8.27 17.56
N ALA A 204 -5.60 7.11 17.10
CA ALA A 204 -5.77 5.83 17.77
C ALA A 204 -4.58 5.46 18.69
N PHE A 205 -3.36 5.92 18.37
CA PHE A 205 -2.10 5.52 19.00
C PHE A 205 -1.16 6.71 19.25
#